data_AF-A0A1J4JDU4-F1
#
_entry.id   AF-A0A1J4JDU4-F1
#
_cell.length_a   1.000
_cell.length_b   1.000
_cell.length_c   1.000
_cell.angle_alpha   90.00
_cell.angle_beta   90.00
_cell.angle_gamma   90.00
#
_symmetry.space_group_name_H-M   'P 1'
#
loop_
_entity.id
_entity.type
_entity.pdbx_description
1 polymer ?
#
loop_
_entity_poly.entity_id
_entity_poly.type
_entity_poly.pdbx_seq_one_letter_code
_entity_poly.pdbx_strand_id
1 'polypeptide(L)'
;MHGRKKVSIDEAEKIKAQQKAKKIKLSVAQVMESRGDEEKEKALIATKTPILDYLDDFASLWNMRKQEVLKNPTKEVVDEELQISTRVLMSNPKSYWAWHHRRWCIDLIEDYDAHSEVELCAKFIAADSRNFHAWRHRRWAVAKCGDMADKELENTTKLIEYNFSNFSAWHYRSQLEKVTDYEEEIQFAQNAFWTDANDQSSWIYYRWLLSRPTIASNTELLQTEFASMEELIDAEPKCKYPLLAAIWIQRKLPQPDEKRIAELIEKLVVLDPIRAPYYREQ
;
A
#
# COMPACT_ATOMS: atom_id res chain seq x y z
N MET A 1 -22.05 -15.29 -50.85
CA MET A 1 -21.22 -14.47 -49.95
C MET A 1 -21.85 -14.48 -48.56
N HIS A 2 -21.12 -14.98 -47.57
CA HIS A 2 -21.61 -15.25 -46.22
C HIS A 2 -21.85 -13.97 -45.38
N GLY A 3 -23.09 -13.74 -44.99
CA GLY A 3 -23.43 -12.80 -43.92
C GLY A 3 -23.25 -13.45 -42.55
N ARG A 4 -22.09 -13.25 -41.92
CA ARG A 4 -21.98 -13.39 -40.46
C ARG A 4 -22.48 -12.10 -39.83
N LYS A 5 -23.63 -12.17 -39.13
CA LYS A 5 -24.08 -11.10 -38.23
C LYS A 5 -22.99 -10.85 -37.18
N LYS A 6 -22.45 -9.64 -37.13
CA LYS A 6 -21.64 -9.16 -36.02
C LYS A 6 -22.52 -9.19 -34.77
N VAL A 7 -22.35 -10.20 -33.93
CA VAL A 7 -22.84 -10.15 -32.54
C VAL A 7 -22.17 -8.94 -31.92
N SER A 8 -22.95 -7.97 -31.44
CA SER A 8 -22.39 -6.77 -30.81
C SER A 8 -21.57 -7.21 -29.60
N ILE A 9 -20.41 -6.58 -29.40
CA ILE A 9 -19.44 -6.95 -28.35
C ILE A 9 -20.14 -7.04 -26.96
N ASP A 10 -21.14 -6.18 -26.71
CA ASP A 10 -21.97 -6.16 -25.51
C ASP A 10 -22.79 -7.44 -25.25
N GLU A 11 -23.28 -8.08 -26.31
CA GLU A 11 -24.09 -9.30 -26.17
C GLU A 11 -23.18 -10.51 -25.88
N ALA A 12 -22.00 -10.55 -26.49
CA ALA A 12 -20.98 -11.54 -26.16
C ALA A 12 -20.47 -11.38 -24.71
N GLU A 13 -20.26 -10.15 -24.24
CA GLU A 13 -19.89 -9.87 -22.85
C GLU A 13 -21.00 -10.25 -21.86
N LYS A 14 -22.26 -9.94 -22.16
CA LYS A 14 -23.42 -10.37 -21.36
C LYS A 14 -23.51 -11.90 -21.27
N ILE A 15 -23.36 -12.60 -22.39
CA ILE A 15 -23.38 -14.07 -22.42
C ILE A 15 -22.22 -14.62 -21.56
N LYS A 16 -21.02 -14.05 -21.70
CA LYS A 16 -19.85 -14.45 -20.91
C LYS A 16 -20.05 -14.20 -19.41
N ALA A 17 -20.65 -13.07 -19.03
CA ALA A 17 -20.99 -12.75 -17.64
C ALA A 17 -22.05 -13.71 -17.07
N GLN A 18 -23.08 -14.03 -17.85
CA GLN A 18 -24.11 -15.01 -17.44
C GLN A 18 -23.53 -16.43 -17.28
N GLN A 19 -22.67 -16.86 -18.20
CA GLN A 19 -21.97 -18.14 -18.10
C GLN A 19 -21.08 -18.20 -16.86
N LYS A 20 -20.33 -17.12 -16.59
CA LYS A 20 -19.50 -16.99 -15.37
C LYS A 20 -20.37 -17.07 -14.11
N ALA A 21 -21.47 -16.33 -14.05
CA ALA A 21 -22.39 -16.34 -12.92
C ALA A 21 -23.01 -17.72 -12.68
N LYS A 22 -23.42 -18.42 -13.76
CA LYS A 22 -23.94 -19.79 -13.67
C LYS A 22 -22.88 -20.76 -13.13
N LYS A 23 -21.63 -20.65 -13.60
CA LYS A 23 -20.51 -21.47 -13.10
C LYS A 23 -20.26 -21.21 -11.61
N ILE A 24 -20.20 -19.95 -11.20
CA ILE A 24 -20.02 -19.57 -9.78
C ILE A 24 -21.17 -20.15 -8.95
N LYS A 25 -22.43 -20.00 -9.37
CA LYS A 25 -23.60 -20.52 -8.64
C LYS A 25 -23.52 -22.03 -8.44
N LEU A 26 -23.16 -22.80 -9.48
CA LEU A 26 -22.99 -24.24 -9.38
C LEU A 26 -21.84 -24.63 -8.44
N SER A 27 -20.70 -23.94 -8.54
CA SER A 27 -19.57 -24.21 -7.65
C SER A 27 -19.87 -23.82 -6.20
N VAL A 28 -20.63 -22.75 -5.94
CA VAL A 28 -21.10 -22.41 -4.59
C VAL A 28 -22.00 -23.51 -4.04
N ALA A 29 -22.94 -24.02 -4.83
CA ALA A 29 -23.82 -25.12 -4.42
C ALA A 29 -22.99 -26.37 -4.08
N GLN A 30 -22.04 -26.75 -4.92
CA GLN A 30 -21.13 -27.88 -4.67
C GLN A 30 -20.35 -27.72 -3.36
N VAL A 31 -19.82 -26.51 -3.09
CA VAL A 31 -19.13 -26.22 -1.83
C VAL A 31 -20.09 -26.40 -0.66
N MET A 32 -21.29 -25.84 -0.72
CA MET A 32 -22.27 -25.95 0.37
C MET A 32 -22.75 -27.38 0.60
N GLU A 33 -22.93 -28.17 -0.46
CA GLU A 33 -23.35 -29.58 -0.39
C GLU A 33 -22.26 -30.51 0.18
N SER A 34 -20.98 -30.15 0.02
CA SER A 34 -19.89 -30.90 0.63
C SER A 34 -19.78 -30.69 2.15
N ARG A 35 -20.34 -29.61 2.69
CA ARG A 35 -20.10 -29.23 4.10
C ARG A 35 -20.59 -30.29 5.07
N GLY A 36 -19.72 -30.69 5.98
CA GLY A 36 -20.01 -31.69 7.01
C GLY A 36 -19.95 -33.14 6.53
N ASP A 37 -19.56 -33.38 5.27
CA ASP A 37 -19.33 -34.71 4.70
C ASP A 37 -17.83 -34.83 4.35
N GLU A 38 -17.06 -35.54 5.18
CA GLU A 38 -15.60 -35.58 5.11
C GLU A 38 -15.07 -36.06 3.74
N GLU A 39 -15.71 -37.05 3.11
CA GLU A 39 -15.33 -37.56 1.80
C GLU A 39 -15.55 -36.48 0.72
N LYS A 40 -16.69 -35.79 0.76
CA LYS A 40 -16.98 -34.71 -0.20
C LYS A 40 -16.10 -33.49 0.01
N GLU A 41 -15.82 -33.10 1.25
CA GLU A 41 -14.92 -31.99 1.55
C GLU A 41 -13.52 -32.30 1.01
N LYS A 42 -13.00 -33.50 1.29
CA LYS A 42 -11.69 -33.93 0.79
C LYS A 42 -11.63 -33.93 -0.73
N ALA A 43 -12.66 -34.46 -1.39
CA ALA A 43 -12.76 -34.44 -2.85
C ALA A 43 -12.80 -33.02 -3.42
N LEU A 44 -13.53 -32.10 -2.76
CA LEU A 44 -13.57 -30.69 -3.13
C LEU A 44 -12.21 -30.01 -2.95
N ILE A 45 -11.53 -30.19 -1.81
CA ILE A 45 -10.22 -29.60 -1.55
C ILE A 45 -9.18 -30.06 -2.58
N ALA A 46 -9.21 -31.35 -2.96
CA ALA A 46 -8.34 -31.93 -3.97
C ALA A 46 -8.47 -31.28 -5.36
N THR A 47 -9.60 -30.63 -5.66
CA THR A 47 -9.75 -29.84 -6.90
C THR A 47 -8.90 -28.56 -6.92
N LYS A 48 -8.24 -28.22 -5.80
CA LYS A 48 -7.57 -26.93 -5.56
C LYS A 48 -8.52 -25.74 -5.62
N THR A 49 -9.82 -25.97 -5.52
CA THR A 49 -10.87 -24.96 -5.32
C THR A 49 -10.76 -23.74 -6.25
N PRO A 50 -10.81 -23.91 -7.59
CA PRO A 50 -10.68 -22.82 -8.57
C PRO A 50 -11.81 -21.77 -8.47
N ILE A 51 -12.87 -22.05 -7.72
CA ILE A 51 -13.91 -21.06 -7.41
C ILE A 51 -13.35 -19.83 -6.67
N LEU A 52 -12.29 -19.99 -5.87
CA LEU A 52 -11.65 -18.89 -5.14
C LEU A 52 -11.02 -17.85 -6.07
N ASP A 53 -10.72 -18.20 -7.32
CA ASP A 53 -10.20 -17.27 -8.33
C ASP A 53 -11.28 -16.26 -8.78
N TYR A 54 -12.56 -16.58 -8.51
CA TYR A 54 -13.71 -15.78 -8.91
C TYR A 54 -14.52 -15.24 -7.72
N LEU A 55 -14.40 -15.89 -6.56
CA LEU A 55 -15.08 -15.56 -5.31
C LEU A 55 -14.06 -15.71 -4.17
N ASP A 56 -13.13 -14.77 -4.10
CA ASP A 56 -12.01 -14.78 -3.16
C ASP A 56 -12.43 -14.52 -1.72
N ASP A 57 -13.62 -13.97 -1.50
CA ASP A 57 -14.21 -13.69 -0.19
C ASP A 57 -15.11 -14.81 0.34
N PHE A 58 -15.02 -16.01 -0.24
CA PHE A 58 -15.77 -17.18 0.21
C PHE A 58 -15.20 -17.79 1.50
N ALA A 59 -15.48 -17.12 2.64
CA ALA A 59 -14.95 -17.45 3.96
C ALA A 59 -15.13 -18.93 4.35
N SER A 60 -16.28 -19.53 4.05
CA SER A 60 -16.55 -20.94 4.34
C SER A 60 -15.53 -21.86 3.68
N LEU A 61 -15.19 -21.61 2.41
CA LEU A 61 -14.25 -22.45 1.68
C LEU A 61 -12.82 -22.26 2.19
N TRP A 62 -12.40 -21.03 2.48
CA TRP A 62 -11.11 -20.79 3.13
C TRP A 62 -11.00 -21.52 4.46
N ASN A 63 -12.06 -21.52 5.27
CA ASN A 63 -12.06 -22.24 6.55
C ASN A 63 -11.99 -23.76 6.36
N MET A 64 -12.66 -24.32 5.36
CA MET A 64 -12.52 -25.75 5.01
C MET A 64 -11.09 -26.08 4.60
N ARG A 65 -10.44 -25.22 3.78
CA ARG A 65 -9.00 -25.39 3.45
C ARG A 65 -8.14 -25.38 4.71
N LYS A 66 -8.35 -24.42 5.61
CA LYS A 66 -7.60 -24.34 6.88
C LYS A 66 -7.77 -25.58 7.74
N GLN A 67 -8.99 -26.11 7.83
CA GLN A 67 -9.26 -27.36 8.56
C GLN A 67 -8.48 -28.53 7.97
N GLU A 68 -8.39 -28.65 6.66
CA GLU A 68 -7.60 -29.71 6.01
C GLU A 68 -6.10 -29.54 6.26
N VAL A 69 -5.57 -28.32 6.15
CA VAL A 69 -4.15 -28.02 6.44
C VAL A 69 -3.78 -28.37 7.88
N LEU A 70 -4.66 -28.08 8.84
CA LEU A 70 -4.43 -28.38 10.26
C LEU A 70 -4.34 -29.87 10.57
N LYS A 71 -4.85 -30.76 9.70
CA LYS A 71 -4.70 -32.20 9.87
C LYS A 71 -3.24 -32.64 9.69
N ASN A 72 -2.48 -31.96 8.83
CA ASN A 72 -1.08 -32.28 8.56
C ASN A 72 -0.31 -31.06 7.99
N PRO A 73 0.14 -30.12 8.84
CA PRO A 73 0.77 -28.88 8.42
C PRO A 73 2.25 -29.08 8.06
N THR A 74 2.54 -29.85 7.00
CA THR A 74 3.91 -29.98 6.48
C THR A 74 4.24 -28.83 5.54
N LYS A 75 5.54 -28.64 5.28
CA LYS A 75 6.01 -27.64 4.32
C LYS A 75 5.41 -27.84 2.93
N GLU A 76 5.27 -29.10 2.49
CA GLU A 76 4.69 -29.44 1.18
C GLU A 76 3.23 -29.01 1.09
N VAL A 77 2.44 -29.29 2.14
CA VAL A 77 1.03 -28.87 2.21
C VAL A 77 0.92 -27.34 2.21
N VAL A 78 1.78 -26.67 2.98
CA VAL A 78 1.82 -25.20 2.99
C VAL A 78 2.19 -24.65 1.62
N ASP A 79 3.22 -25.17 0.96
CA ASP A 79 3.64 -24.71 -0.36
C ASP A 79 2.53 -24.90 -1.42
N GLU A 80 1.74 -25.97 -1.33
CA GLU A 80 0.52 -26.13 -2.17
C GLU A 80 -0.54 -25.06 -1.89
N GLU A 81 -0.80 -24.72 -0.63
CA GLU A 81 -1.71 -23.63 -0.26
C GLU A 81 -1.20 -22.26 -0.73
N LEU A 82 0.11 -22.05 -0.68
CA LEU A 82 0.74 -20.83 -1.20
C LEU A 82 0.55 -20.71 -2.71
N GLN A 83 0.59 -21.80 -3.47
CA GLN A 83 0.26 -21.77 -4.90
C GLN A 83 -1.20 -21.35 -5.15
N ILE A 84 -2.13 -21.82 -4.31
CA ILE A 84 -3.55 -21.46 -4.41
C ILE A 84 -3.75 -19.98 -4.05
N SER A 85 -3.15 -19.52 -2.94
CA SER A 85 -3.16 -18.11 -2.57
C SER A 85 -2.58 -17.24 -3.70
N THR A 86 -1.45 -17.62 -4.30
CA THR A 86 -0.86 -16.91 -5.44
C THR A 86 -1.84 -16.84 -6.61
N ARG A 87 -2.50 -17.94 -6.98
CA ARG A 87 -3.48 -17.94 -8.08
C ARG A 87 -4.66 -17.00 -7.82
N VAL A 88 -5.16 -16.97 -6.58
CA VAL A 88 -6.21 -16.04 -6.16
C VAL A 88 -5.70 -14.60 -6.22
N LEU A 89 -4.49 -14.32 -5.73
CA LEU A 89 -3.89 -12.98 -5.78
C LEU A 89 -3.60 -12.50 -7.20
N MET A 90 -3.27 -13.40 -8.13
CA MET A 90 -3.14 -13.06 -9.55
C MET A 90 -4.49 -12.69 -10.18
N SER A 91 -5.60 -13.18 -9.63
CA SER A 91 -6.97 -12.86 -10.08
C SER A 91 -7.51 -11.60 -9.39
N ASN A 92 -7.25 -11.45 -8.09
CA ASN A 92 -7.58 -10.31 -7.27
C ASN A 92 -6.44 -9.97 -6.29
N PRO A 93 -5.52 -9.05 -6.67
CA PRO A 93 -4.37 -8.66 -5.83
C PRO A 93 -4.75 -7.99 -4.50
N LYS A 94 -6.02 -7.60 -4.33
CA LYS A 94 -6.56 -6.92 -3.14
C LYS A 94 -7.43 -7.85 -2.29
N SER A 95 -7.40 -9.15 -2.58
CA SER A 95 -8.08 -10.18 -1.78
C SER A 95 -7.52 -10.23 -0.34
N TYR A 96 -8.30 -9.76 0.64
CA TYR A 96 -7.94 -9.86 2.05
C TYR A 96 -7.71 -11.32 2.48
N TRP A 97 -8.58 -12.22 2.04
CA TRP A 97 -8.56 -13.62 2.45
C TRP A 97 -7.33 -14.36 1.92
N ALA A 98 -6.99 -14.20 0.65
CA ALA A 98 -5.78 -14.81 0.09
C ALA A 98 -4.50 -14.34 0.80
N TRP A 99 -4.36 -13.03 1.06
CA TRP A 99 -3.21 -12.50 1.81
C TRP A 99 -3.16 -13.02 3.26
N HIS A 100 -4.31 -13.08 3.93
CA HIS A 100 -4.41 -13.61 5.27
C HIS A 100 -4.09 -15.11 5.31
N HIS A 101 -4.70 -15.91 4.44
CA HIS A 101 -4.49 -17.35 4.33
C HIS A 101 -3.02 -17.66 4.09
N ARG A 102 -2.37 -16.90 3.20
CA ARG A 102 -0.94 -17.01 2.91
C ARG A 102 -0.08 -16.91 4.17
N ARG A 103 -0.26 -15.83 4.95
CA ARG A 103 0.49 -15.63 6.20
C ARG A 103 0.17 -16.71 7.22
N TRP A 104 -1.12 -17.02 7.38
CA TRP A 104 -1.56 -18.05 8.30
C TRP A 104 -0.89 -19.40 8.00
N CYS A 105 -0.82 -19.84 6.74
CA CYS A 105 -0.13 -21.07 6.35
C CYS A 105 1.37 -21.02 6.69
N ILE A 106 2.04 -19.92 6.37
CA ILE A 106 3.47 -19.77 6.66
C ILE A 106 3.75 -19.77 8.16
N ASP A 107 2.88 -19.17 8.97
CA ASP A 107 3.01 -19.13 10.43
C ASP A 107 2.77 -20.50 11.10
N LEU A 108 2.32 -21.53 10.38
CA LEU A 108 2.25 -22.90 10.87
C LEU A 108 3.60 -23.62 10.82
N ILE A 109 4.54 -23.15 10.00
CA ILE A 109 5.86 -23.76 9.84
C ILE A 109 6.87 -22.95 10.64
N GLU A 110 7.50 -23.60 11.62
CA GLU A 110 8.63 -23.04 12.35
C GLU A 110 9.80 -22.81 11.38
N ASP A 111 10.49 -21.68 11.53
CA ASP A 111 11.64 -21.30 10.70
C ASP A 111 11.38 -21.28 9.18
N TYR A 112 10.14 -21.00 8.74
CA TYR A 112 9.86 -20.83 7.32
C TYR A 112 10.63 -19.64 6.73
N ASP A 113 11.42 -19.92 5.69
CA ASP A 113 12.16 -18.91 4.95
C ASP A 113 11.21 -17.99 4.14
N ALA A 114 11.00 -16.78 4.64
CA ALA A 114 10.11 -15.78 4.04
C ALA A 114 10.78 -14.90 2.96
N HIS A 115 12.02 -15.19 2.53
CA HIS A 115 12.69 -14.37 1.51
C HIS A 115 11.90 -14.34 0.19
N SER A 116 11.33 -15.48 -0.21
CA SER A 116 10.47 -15.58 -1.39
C SER A 116 9.21 -14.71 -1.28
N GLU A 117 8.72 -14.44 -0.08
CA GLU A 117 7.58 -13.55 0.18
C GLU A 117 7.94 -12.08 0.01
N VAL A 118 9.18 -11.69 0.36
CA VAL A 118 9.70 -10.35 0.09
C VAL A 118 9.76 -10.10 -1.41
N GLU A 119 10.23 -11.07 -2.19
CA GLU A 119 10.25 -11.02 -3.66
C GLU A 119 8.85 -11.01 -4.28
N LEU A 120 7.93 -11.81 -3.75
CA LEU A 120 6.53 -11.81 -4.18
C LEU A 120 5.91 -10.43 -3.99
N CYS A 121 6.12 -9.82 -2.82
CA CYS A 121 5.63 -8.48 -2.55
C CYS A 121 6.23 -7.45 -3.50
N ALA A 122 7.52 -7.57 -3.86
CA ALA A 122 8.14 -6.68 -4.83
C ALA A 122 7.42 -6.73 -6.19
N LYS A 123 7.01 -7.92 -6.66
CA LYS A 123 6.23 -8.07 -7.90
C LYS A 123 4.86 -7.40 -7.81
N PHE A 124 4.14 -7.59 -6.70
CA PHE A 124 2.82 -6.96 -6.51
C PHE A 124 2.91 -5.43 -6.35
N ILE A 125 3.95 -4.93 -5.67
CA ILE A 125 4.20 -3.48 -5.52
C ILE A 125 4.62 -2.85 -6.84
N ALA A 126 5.43 -3.55 -7.66
CA ALA A 126 5.77 -3.07 -8.99
C ALA A 126 4.54 -2.96 -9.91
N ALA A 127 3.57 -3.87 -9.78
CA ALA A 127 2.32 -3.84 -10.54
C ALA A 127 1.30 -2.80 -10.03
N ASP A 128 1.18 -2.63 -8.71
CA ASP A 128 0.38 -1.58 -8.06
C ASP A 128 1.12 -1.06 -6.83
N SER A 129 1.81 0.06 -6.99
CA SER A 129 2.62 0.68 -5.92
C SER A 129 1.81 1.11 -4.71
N ARG A 130 0.48 1.16 -4.83
CA ARG A 130 -0.46 1.52 -3.76
C ARG A 130 -1.17 0.30 -3.17
N ASN A 131 -0.76 -0.92 -3.52
CA ASN A 131 -1.32 -2.14 -2.93
C ASN A 131 -0.90 -2.27 -1.46
N PHE A 132 -1.72 -1.71 -0.57
CA PHE A 132 -1.44 -1.73 0.87
C PHE A 132 -1.40 -3.14 1.46
N HIS A 133 -2.05 -4.13 0.85
CA HIS A 133 -1.97 -5.52 1.31
C HIS A 133 -0.58 -6.10 1.06
N ALA A 134 -0.02 -5.84 -0.13
CA ALA A 134 1.34 -6.24 -0.48
C ALA A 134 2.36 -5.53 0.42
N TRP A 135 2.23 -4.22 0.64
CA TRP A 135 3.08 -3.49 1.59
C TRP A 135 2.99 -4.03 3.02
N ARG A 136 1.77 -4.28 3.51
CA ARG A 136 1.58 -4.89 4.84
C ARG A 136 2.18 -6.29 4.91
N HIS A 137 2.15 -7.05 3.81
CA HIS A 137 2.71 -8.40 3.75
C HIS A 137 4.24 -8.35 3.72
N ARG A 138 4.81 -7.42 2.96
CA ARG A 138 6.24 -7.16 2.91
C ARG A 138 6.81 -6.87 4.30
N ARG A 139 6.18 -5.97 5.07
CA ARG A 139 6.60 -5.66 6.45
C ARG A 139 6.67 -6.89 7.34
N TRP A 140 5.66 -7.76 7.25
CA TRP A 140 5.63 -9.02 8.00
C TRP A 140 6.70 -9.99 7.50
N ALA A 141 6.88 -10.14 6.19
CA ALA A 141 7.86 -11.06 5.60
C ALA A 141 9.30 -10.64 5.95
N VAL A 142 9.61 -9.35 5.84
CA VAL A 142 10.92 -8.78 6.24
C VAL A 142 11.19 -9.04 7.72
N ALA A 143 10.21 -8.81 8.59
CA ALA A 143 10.35 -9.09 10.02
C ALA A 143 10.57 -10.59 10.29
N LYS A 144 9.92 -11.47 9.51
CA LYS A 144 10.09 -12.92 9.61
C LYS A 144 11.45 -13.42 9.10
N CYS A 145 12.04 -12.78 8.09
CA CYS A 145 13.40 -13.06 7.64
C CYS A 145 14.47 -12.71 8.70
N GLY A 146 14.29 -11.59 9.41
CA GLY A 146 15.21 -11.13 10.46
C GLY A 146 16.52 -10.47 9.97
N ASP A 147 16.90 -10.66 8.70
CA ASP A 147 18.14 -10.16 8.08
C ASP A 147 17.91 -9.18 6.92
N MET A 148 16.65 -8.88 6.60
CA MET A 148 16.26 -8.01 5.48
C MET A 148 15.96 -6.56 5.89
N ALA A 149 15.83 -6.27 7.19
CA ALA A 149 15.49 -4.94 7.68
C ALA A 149 16.44 -3.85 7.17
N ASP A 150 17.73 -4.21 7.05
CA ASP A 150 18.80 -3.34 6.58
C ASP A 150 18.62 -2.90 5.13
N LYS A 151 18.06 -3.77 4.30
CA LYS A 151 17.88 -3.54 2.86
C LYS A 151 16.62 -2.74 2.55
N GLU A 152 15.70 -2.60 3.50
CA GLU A 152 14.43 -1.92 3.25
C GLU A 152 14.59 -0.40 3.10
N LEU A 153 15.57 0.21 3.75
CA LEU A 153 15.86 1.63 3.55
C LEU A 153 16.31 1.87 2.10
N GLU A 154 17.28 1.10 1.61
CA GLU A 154 17.74 1.15 0.22
C GLU A 154 16.61 0.86 -0.77
N ASN A 155 15.76 -0.13 -0.47
CA ASN A 155 14.62 -0.46 -1.30
C ASN A 155 13.60 0.70 -1.38
N THR A 156 13.29 1.36 -0.26
CA THR A 156 12.40 2.53 -0.28
C THR A 156 13.03 3.70 -1.03
N THR A 157 14.34 3.93 -0.90
CA THR A 157 15.07 4.94 -1.69
C THR A 157 14.87 4.68 -3.19
N LYS A 158 15.17 3.47 -3.67
CA LYS A 158 15.02 3.09 -5.09
C LYS A 158 13.59 3.28 -5.60
N LEU A 159 12.59 2.91 -4.80
CA LEU A 159 11.19 3.03 -5.19
C LEU A 159 10.71 4.49 -5.28
N ILE A 160 11.25 5.35 -4.42
CA ILE A 160 10.97 6.79 -4.40
C ILE A 160 11.70 7.49 -5.54
N GLU A 161 12.98 7.18 -5.78
CA GLU A 161 13.75 7.76 -6.89
C GLU A 161 13.14 7.38 -8.25
N TYR A 162 12.63 6.15 -8.38
CA TYR A 162 11.91 5.73 -9.58
C TYR A 162 10.56 6.45 -9.75
N ASN A 163 9.86 6.72 -8.65
CA ASN A 163 8.57 7.40 -8.65
C ASN A 163 8.34 8.12 -7.32
N PHE A 164 8.64 9.42 -7.28
CA PHE A 164 8.52 10.22 -6.06
C PHE A 164 7.07 10.38 -5.60
N SER A 165 6.07 10.14 -6.46
CA SER A 165 4.65 10.09 -6.09
C SER A 165 4.24 8.79 -5.38
N ASN A 166 5.17 7.87 -5.11
CA ASN A 166 4.89 6.62 -4.41
C ASN A 166 4.71 6.86 -2.90
N PHE A 167 3.53 7.37 -2.51
CA PHE A 167 3.17 7.61 -1.11
C PHE A 167 3.35 6.39 -0.20
N SER A 168 3.10 5.18 -0.70
CA SER A 168 3.27 3.97 0.11
C SER A 168 4.73 3.69 0.45
N ALA A 169 5.67 4.02 -0.45
CA ALA A 169 7.10 3.92 -0.15
C ALA A 169 7.53 4.97 0.89
N TRP A 170 7.09 6.23 0.76
CA TRP A 170 7.33 7.27 1.77
C TRP A 170 6.78 6.89 3.14
N HIS A 171 5.53 6.41 3.19
CA HIS A 171 4.90 5.99 4.44
C HIS A 171 5.63 4.80 5.07
N TYR A 172 6.09 3.84 4.25
CA TYR A 172 6.86 2.73 4.80
C TYR A 172 8.23 3.18 5.30
N ARG A 173 8.92 4.06 4.56
CA ARG A 173 10.18 4.67 4.98
C ARG A 173 10.06 5.34 6.36
N SER A 174 8.95 6.04 6.63
CA SER A 174 8.71 6.68 7.94
C SER A 174 8.52 5.71 9.11
N GLN A 175 8.44 4.40 8.86
CA GLN A 175 8.28 3.35 9.86
C GLN A 175 9.54 2.52 10.05
N LEU A 176 10.60 2.75 9.26
CA LEU A 176 11.85 2.04 9.38
C LEU A 176 12.68 2.62 10.53
N GLU A 177 13.10 1.77 11.46
CA GLU A 177 13.91 2.16 12.62
C GLU A 177 15.27 2.77 12.22
N LYS A 178 15.76 2.45 11.03
CA LYS A 178 17.01 2.94 10.48
C LYS A 178 16.97 4.40 10.01
N VAL A 179 15.79 5.00 9.93
CA VAL A 179 15.67 6.42 9.61
C VAL A 179 15.98 7.22 10.88
N THR A 180 17.26 7.55 11.05
CA THR A 180 17.77 8.30 12.21
C THR A 180 18.35 9.66 11.85
N ASP A 181 18.93 9.81 10.64
CA ASP A 181 19.43 11.10 10.15
C ASP A 181 18.30 11.86 9.47
N TYR A 182 17.57 12.65 10.26
CA TYR A 182 16.42 13.38 9.73
C TYR A 182 16.81 14.60 8.88
N GLU A 183 18.05 15.09 8.96
CA GLU A 183 18.51 16.20 8.12
C GLU A 183 18.77 15.71 6.70
N GLU A 184 19.40 14.54 6.54
CA GLU A 184 19.56 13.90 5.23
C GLU A 184 18.20 13.54 4.62
N GLU A 185 17.24 13.07 5.43
CA GLU A 185 15.87 12.80 4.97
C GLU A 185 15.11 14.06 4.55
N ILE A 186 15.36 15.20 5.21
CA ILE A 186 14.80 16.49 4.79
C ILE A 186 15.31 16.83 3.39
N GLN A 187 16.62 16.71 3.16
CA GLN A 187 17.21 16.94 1.83
C GLN A 187 16.63 15.98 0.78
N PHE A 188 16.42 14.71 1.16
CA PHE A 188 15.82 13.72 0.27
C PHE A 188 14.36 14.07 -0.10
N ALA A 189 13.56 14.50 0.87
CA ALA A 189 12.20 14.98 0.62
C ALA A 189 12.19 16.27 -0.23
N GLN A 190 13.11 17.19 0.04
CA GLN A 190 13.31 18.42 -0.71
C GLN A 190 13.56 18.13 -2.18
N ASN A 191 14.50 17.24 -2.51
CA ASN A 191 14.78 16.88 -3.89
C ASN A 191 13.52 16.44 -4.66
N ALA A 192 12.60 15.73 -3.99
CA ALA A 192 11.34 15.32 -4.58
C ALA A 192 10.36 16.49 -4.80
N PHE A 193 10.07 17.31 -3.79
CA PHE A 193 9.11 18.42 -3.97
C PHE A 193 9.67 19.64 -4.71
N TRP A 194 11.00 19.79 -4.82
CA TRP A 194 11.61 20.75 -5.75
C TRP A 194 11.54 20.28 -7.20
N THR A 195 11.41 18.96 -7.42
CA THR A 195 11.16 18.40 -8.76
C THR A 195 9.69 18.56 -9.17
N ASP A 196 8.76 18.29 -8.26
CA ASP A 196 7.33 18.56 -8.45
C ASP A 196 6.69 19.03 -7.14
N ALA A 197 6.51 20.34 -7.02
CA ALA A 197 5.93 20.94 -5.81
C ALA A 197 4.47 20.53 -5.59
N ASN A 198 3.75 20.05 -6.61
CA ASN A 198 2.36 19.63 -6.47
C ASN A 198 2.21 18.19 -6.00
N ASP A 199 3.28 17.38 -5.98
CA ASP A 199 3.22 16.03 -5.44
C ASP A 199 3.07 16.04 -3.93
N GLN A 200 1.93 15.57 -3.43
CA GLN A 200 1.63 15.58 -2.01
C GLN A 200 2.52 14.64 -1.18
N SER A 201 3.11 13.61 -1.78
CA SER A 201 3.68 12.47 -1.05
C SER A 201 4.90 12.87 -0.23
N SER A 202 5.83 13.57 -0.87
CA SER A 202 7.03 14.12 -0.22
C SER A 202 6.68 15.16 0.84
N TRP A 203 5.67 16.01 0.62
CA TRP A 203 5.20 16.98 1.63
C TRP A 203 4.64 16.33 2.90
N ILE A 204 3.91 15.20 2.78
CA ILE A 204 3.43 14.47 3.95
C ILE A 204 4.61 13.88 4.74
N TYR A 205 5.60 13.33 4.04
CA TYR A 205 6.81 12.81 4.67
C TYR A 205 7.62 13.93 5.34
N TYR A 206 7.80 15.05 4.67
CA TYR A 206 8.44 16.25 5.18
C TYR A 206 7.74 16.80 6.44
N ARG A 207 6.41 16.84 6.44
CA ARG A 207 5.65 17.21 7.65
C ARG A 207 5.93 16.28 8.83
N TRP A 208 6.08 14.97 8.57
CA TRP A 208 6.45 14.01 9.61
C TRP A 208 7.89 14.22 10.12
N LEU A 209 8.84 14.57 9.24
CA LEU A 209 10.21 14.95 9.60
C LEU A 209 10.24 16.19 10.50
N LEU A 210 9.53 17.26 10.12
CA LEU A 210 9.37 18.47 10.94
C LEU A 210 8.73 18.20 12.31
N SER A 211 8.04 17.07 12.47
CA SER A 211 7.43 16.64 13.72
C SER A 211 8.39 15.86 14.63
N ARG A 212 9.58 15.47 14.16
CA ARG A 212 10.57 14.75 14.97
C ARG A 212 11.14 15.70 16.02
N PRO A 213 11.28 15.28 17.29
CA PRO A 213 11.76 16.17 18.37
C PRO A 213 13.09 16.85 18.05
N THR A 214 14.04 16.11 17.48
CA THR A 214 15.37 16.61 17.08
C THR A 214 15.29 17.76 16.07
N ILE A 215 14.44 17.61 15.05
CA ILE A 215 14.18 18.65 14.03
C ILE A 215 13.39 19.82 14.64
N ALA A 216 12.32 19.52 15.39
CA ALA A 216 11.44 20.53 15.97
C ALA A 216 12.16 21.46 16.97
N SER A 217 13.24 21.01 17.61
CA SER A 217 14.09 21.84 18.47
C SER A 217 15.24 22.54 17.75
N ASN A 218 15.55 22.18 16.50
CA ASN A 218 16.66 22.74 15.74
C ASN A 218 16.25 24.07 15.07
N THR A 219 16.43 25.19 15.79
CA THR A 219 16.00 26.52 15.33
C THR A 219 16.74 26.99 14.08
N GLU A 220 18.04 26.72 13.98
CA GLU A 220 18.87 27.12 12.82
C GLU A 220 18.43 26.40 11.55
N LEU A 221 18.19 25.09 11.65
CA LEU A 221 17.63 24.32 10.54
C LEU A 221 16.24 24.82 10.15
N LEU A 222 15.34 25.04 11.11
CA LEU A 222 13.99 25.55 10.83
C LEU A 222 14.04 26.93 10.14
N GLN A 223 14.99 27.81 10.50
CA GLN A 223 15.18 29.08 9.80
C GLN A 223 15.65 28.89 8.36
N THR A 224 16.57 27.95 8.13
CA THR A 224 17.05 27.57 6.79
C THR A 224 15.92 27.00 5.94
N GLU A 225 15.13 26.08 6.51
CA GLU A 225 13.97 25.50 5.85
C GLU A 225 12.90 26.55 5.54
N PHE A 226 12.65 27.51 6.43
CA PHE A 226 11.72 28.61 6.18
C PHE A 226 12.17 29.46 4.98
N ALA A 227 13.46 29.80 4.91
CA ALA A 227 14.02 30.53 3.76
C ALA A 227 13.85 29.75 2.45
N SER A 228 14.13 28.44 2.46
CA SER A 228 13.90 27.54 1.32
C SER A 228 12.43 27.50 0.90
N MET A 229 11.48 27.49 1.86
CA MET A 229 10.05 27.55 1.53
C MET A 229 9.65 28.89 0.92
N GLU A 230 10.21 30.02 1.35
CA GLU A 230 9.95 31.32 0.74
C GLU A 230 10.43 31.37 -0.71
N GLU A 231 11.62 30.83 -1.01
CA GLU A 231 12.10 30.69 -2.39
C GLU A 231 11.16 29.84 -3.24
N LEU A 232 10.67 28.71 -2.70
CA LEU A 232 9.74 27.84 -3.42
C LEU A 232 8.35 28.46 -3.58
N ILE A 233 7.87 29.29 -2.64
CA ILE A 233 6.63 30.05 -2.78
C ILE A 233 6.75 31.04 -3.95
N ASP A 234 7.90 31.68 -4.11
CA ASP A 234 8.14 32.61 -5.21
C ASP A 234 8.26 31.88 -6.57
N ALA A 235 8.90 30.71 -6.58
CA ALA A 235 9.03 29.88 -7.77
C ALA A 235 7.69 29.24 -8.19
N GLU A 236 6.89 28.78 -7.23
CA GLU A 236 5.65 28.03 -7.43
C GLU A 236 4.44 28.69 -6.74
N PRO A 237 4.05 29.92 -7.14
CA PRO A 237 3.08 30.76 -6.40
C PRO A 237 1.65 30.21 -6.38
N LYS A 238 1.35 29.19 -7.19
CA LYS A 238 0.06 28.50 -7.22
C LYS A 238 0.05 27.21 -6.41
N CYS A 239 1.22 26.77 -5.93
CA CYS A 239 1.32 25.58 -5.11
C CYS A 239 1.04 25.91 -3.64
N LYS A 240 0.10 25.19 -3.04
CA LYS A 240 -0.29 25.40 -1.63
C LYS A 240 0.66 24.76 -0.62
N TYR A 241 1.44 23.76 -1.03
CA TYR A 241 2.24 22.98 -0.08
C TYR A 241 3.43 23.77 0.52
N PRO A 242 4.18 24.57 -0.25
CA PRO A 242 5.20 25.45 0.32
C PRO A 242 4.64 26.44 1.34
N LEU A 243 3.46 27.02 1.08
CA LEU A 243 2.76 27.90 2.02
C LEU A 243 2.42 27.18 3.33
N LEU A 244 1.90 25.94 3.24
CA LEU A 244 1.61 25.11 4.43
C LEU A 244 2.88 24.78 5.22
N ALA A 245 3.95 24.39 4.53
CA ALA A 245 5.22 24.08 5.15
C ALA A 245 5.81 25.30 5.87
N ALA A 246 5.79 26.47 5.23
CA ALA A 246 6.23 27.73 5.82
C ALA A 246 5.48 28.06 7.13
N ILE A 247 4.15 27.86 7.17
CA ILE A 247 3.35 28.04 8.39
C ILE A 247 3.75 27.03 9.48
N TRP A 248 3.89 25.74 9.12
CA TRP A 248 4.30 24.71 10.09
C TRP A 248 5.67 24.99 10.71
N ILE A 249 6.61 25.51 9.92
CA ILE A 249 7.94 25.89 10.35
C ILE A 249 7.87 27.11 11.28
N GLN A 250 7.18 28.19 10.86
CA GLN A 250 7.01 29.40 11.67
C GLN A 250 6.42 29.10 13.05
N ARG A 251 5.38 28.27 13.11
CA ARG A 251 4.75 27.83 14.38
C ARG A 251 5.68 27.04 15.30
N LYS A 252 6.79 26.50 14.80
CA LYS A 252 7.81 25.78 15.58
C LYS A 252 8.97 26.66 16.04
N LEU A 253 9.15 27.83 15.43
CA LEU A 253 10.21 28.76 15.81
C LEU A 253 9.93 29.35 17.21
N PRO A 254 10.97 29.69 18.00
CA PRO A 254 10.79 30.31 19.31
C PRO A 254 10.09 31.68 19.25
N GLN A 255 10.23 32.40 18.14
CA GLN A 255 9.59 33.69 17.86
C GLN A 255 8.95 33.65 16.48
N PRO A 256 7.72 33.11 16.36
CA PRO A 256 7.00 33.07 15.09
C PRO A 256 6.67 34.48 14.58
N ASP A 257 6.80 34.69 13.27
CA ASP A 257 6.30 35.90 12.62
C ASP A 257 4.79 35.75 12.35
N GLU A 258 3.97 36.15 13.33
CA GLU A 258 2.51 36.07 13.24
C GLU A 258 1.93 36.86 12.07
N LYS A 259 2.59 37.96 11.67
CA LYS A 259 2.15 38.74 10.52
C LYS A 259 2.36 37.93 9.24
N ARG A 260 3.53 37.31 9.09
CA ARG A 260 3.82 36.46 7.93
C ARG A 260 2.92 35.22 7.90
N ILE A 261 2.66 34.58 9.04
CA ILE A 261 1.70 33.47 9.13
C ILE A 261 0.32 33.89 8.60
N ALA A 262 -0.20 35.05 9.03
CA ALA A 262 -1.49 35.55 8.57
C ALA A 262 -1.51 35.80 7.05
N GLU A 263 -0.45 36.40 6.49
CA GLU A 263 -0.31 36.60 5.04
C GLU A 263 -0.32 35.27 4.26
N LEU A 264 0.37 34.25 4.76
CA LEU A 264 0.42 32.92 4.14
C LEU A 264 -0.95 32.22 4.21
N ILE A 265 -1.68 32.35 5.32
CA ILE A 265 -3.03 31.80 5.48
C ILE A 265 -3.99 32.44 4.49
N GLU A 266 -3.95 33.77 4.32
CA GLU A 266 -4.82 34.45 3.35
C GLU A 266 -4.54 33.98 1.91
N LYS A 267 -3.27 33.79 1.54
CA LYS A 267 -2.91 33.19 0.25
C LYS A 267 -3.46 31.76 0.10
N LEU A 268 -3.34 30.93 1.15
CA LEU A 268 -3.86 29.56 1.15
C LEU A 268 -5.38 29.49 1.00
N VAL A 269 -6.12 30.38 1.67
CA VAL A 269 -7.58 30.46 1.57
C VAL A 269 -8.01 30.75 0.13
N VAL A 270 -7.27 31.60 -0.59
CA VAL A 270 -7.52 31.89 -2.00
C VAL A 270 -7.19 30.68 -2.89
N LEU A 271 -6.09 29.98 -2.64
CA LEU A 271 -5.63 28.84 -3.46
C LEU A 271 -6.39 27.53 -3.21
N ASP A 272 -6.83 27.27 -1.97
CA ASP A 272 -7.57 26.06 -1.58
C ASP A 272 -8.79 26.42 -0.70
N PRO A 273 -9.82 27.06 -1.29
CA PRO A 273 -10.97 27.59 -0.55
C PRO A 273 -11.79 26.51 0.16
N ILE A 274 -11.74 25.26 -0.32
CA ILE A 274 -12.41 24.11 0.32
C ILE A 274 -11.87 23.88 1.74
N ARG A 275 -10.57 24.13 1.94
CA ARG A 275 -9.89 23.94 3.24
C ARG A 275 -9.72 25.24 4.02
N ALA A 276 -10.34 26.35 3.59
CA ALA A 276 -10.27 27.63 4.28
C ALA A 276 -10.62 27.57 5.78
N PRO A 277 -11.66 26.82 6.23
CA PRO A 277 -11.94 26.67 7.66
C PRO A 277 -10.76 26.05 8.41
N TYR A 278 -10.15 25.01 7.85
CA TYR A 278 -8.98 24.34 8.44
C TYR A 278 -7.77 25.28 8.56
N TYR A 279 -7.52 26.16 7.59
CA TYR A 279 -6.38 27.08 7.66
C TYR A 279 -6.56 28.20 8.68
N ARG A 280 -7.79 28.69 8.86
CA ARG A 280 -8.09 29.75 9.85
C ARG A 280 -8.04 29.27 11.29
N GLU A 281 -8.08 27.95 11.51
CA GLU A 281 -7.96 27.32 12.82
C GLU A 281 -6.50 27.03 13.23
N GLN A 282 -5.51 27.20 12.32
CA GLN A 282 -4.09 26.89 12.56
C GLN A 282 -3.26 28.02 13.17
#